data_AF-A0ABD1HSC6-F1
#
_entry.id   AF-A0ABD1HSC6-F1
#
_cell.length_a   1.000
_cell.length_b   1.000
_cell.length_c   1.000
_cell.angle_alpha   90.00
_cell.angle_beta   90.00
_cell.angle_gamma   90.00
#
_symmetry.space_group_name_H-M   'P 1'
#
loop_
_entity.id
_entity.type
_entity.pdbx_description
1 polymer ?
#
loop_
_entity_poly.entity_id
_entity_poly.type
_entity_poly.pdbx_seq_one_letter_code
_entity_poly.pdbx_strand_id
1 'polypeptide(L)'
;MVYLEGGGWCFSLENCIDRSKKGFGSSKYANGTNFVGILDSNSQLNHYFYNWNKVFIHYCDGSMFMSNIKQVDPSNNLTFRGARIYNAMMEEMLRKGMGNAHNAILSGSSADSGFFIHGEGALANITGLHFAHVIATHELGALLPRSCTSKRDPNLCLFPEYLVEDVSTPLFLVETTFDSFQIVYSFVPRSIQWGDCSFHFAQCNSTKIGIIKEFRPIFLKTLLKLDKSSSRGMFVDSCYLHAHIVRRSTWMCSPLLPIADWYFDRSSFQEIDNNASPQSCPISNP
;
A
#
# COMPACT_ATOMS: atom_id res chain seq x y z
N MET A 1 -10.82 3.81 13.60
CA MET A 1 -9.81 3.27 12.67
C MET A 1 -10.52 2.88 11.39
N VAL A 2 -10.13 3.47 10.27
CA VAL A 2 -10.64 3.14 8.95
C VAL A 2 -9.50 2.52 8.17
N TYR A 3 -9.72 1.32 7.64
CA TYR A 3 -8.75 0.59 6.85
C TYR A 3 -9.23 0.46 5.40
N LEU A 4 -8.39 0.88 4.45
CA LEU A 4 -8.60 0.73 3.01
C LEU A 4 -7.93 -0.55 2.50
N GLU A 5 -8.72 -1.44 1.90
CA GLU A 5 -8.25 -2.71 1.38
C GLU A 5 -7.36 -2.56 0.13
N GLY A 6 -6.11 -2.97 0.21
CA GLY A 6 -5.27 -3.04 -1.00
C GLY A 6 -5.74 -4.10 -2.01
N GLY A 7 -5.25 -4.04 -3.24
CA GLY A 7 -5.54 -5.09 -4.22
C GLY A 7 -4.97 -4.88 -5.61
N GLY A 8 -3.84 -4.18 -5.73
CA GLY A 8 -3.29 -3.72 -7.01
C GLY A 8 -4.22 -2.74 -7.73
N TRP A 9 -4.16 -2.72 -9.05
CA TRP A 9 -4.93 -1.82 -9.91
C TRP A 9 -5.20 -2.51 -11.24
N CYS A 10 -6.05 -1.92 -12.07
CA CYS A 10 -6.10 -2.26 -13.48
C CYS A 10 -5.55 -1.12 -14.35
N PHE A 11 -4.85 -1.46 -15.42
CA PHE A 11 -4.09 -0.49 -16.24
C PHE A 11 -4.43 -0.56 -17.73
N SER A 12 -5.47 -1.30 -18.09
CA SER A 12 -6.04 -1.32 -19.43
C SER A 12 -7.51 -1.69 -19.34
N LEU A 13 -8.31 -1.33 -20.35
CA LEU A 13 -9.73 -1.67 -20.40
C LEU A 13 -9.95 -3.19 -20.27
N GLU A 14 -9.20 -3.99 -21.03
CA GLU A 14 -9.25 -5.46 -20.97
C GLU A 14 -8.99 -5.99 -19.55
N ASN A 15 -7.94 -5.47 -18.89
CA ASN A 15 -7.61 -5.88 -17.53
C ASN A 15 -8.67 -5.43 -16.51
N CYS A 16 -9.26 -4.25 -16.69
CA CYS A 16 -10.37 -3.78 -15.85
C CYS A 16 -11.64 -4.62 -16.04
N ILE A 17 -11.97 -5.03 -17.27
CA ILE A 17 -13.07 -5.95 -17.56
C ILE A 17 -12.84 -7.28 -16.83
N ASP A 18 -11.64 -7.85 -16.92
CA ASP A 18 -11.35 -9.13 -16.28
C ASP A 18 -11.37 -9.04 -14.74
N ARG A 19 -10.91 -7.90 -14.21
CA ARG A 19 -10.96 -7.58 -12.78
C ARG A 19 -12.39 -7.42 -12.27
N SER A 20 -13.29 -6.82 -13.05
CA SER A 20 -14.70 -6.58 -12.66
C SER A 20 -15.49 -7.86 -12.35
N LYS A 21 -14.98 -9.01 -12.81
CA LYS A 21 -15.56 -10.34 -12.59
C LYS A 21 -15.04 -11.01 -11.31
N LYS A 22 -14.26 -10.30 -10.49
CA LYS A 22 -13.56 -10.80 -9.29
C LYS A 22 -13.80 -9.87 -8.10
N GLY A 23 -13.45 -10.32 -6.90
CA GLY A 23 -13.74 -9.60 -5.65
C GLY A 23 -13.17 -8.18 -5.57
N PHE A 24 -11.97 -7.95 -6.10
CA PHE A 24 -11.36 -6.61 -6.10
C PHE A 24 -11.82 -5.68 -7.24
N GLY A 25 -12.81 -6.09 -8.03
CA GLY A 25 -13.42 -5.26 -9.08
C GLY A 25 -14.94 -5.21 -9.01
N SER A 26 -15.56 -5.91 -8.06
CA SER A 26 -17.01 -5.90 -7.89
C SER A 26 -17.42 -6.45 -6.53
N SER A 27 -18.28 -5.69 -5.84
CA SER A 27 -18.88 -6.08 -4.56
C SER A 27 -19.76 -7.33 -4.66
N LYS A 28 -20.19 -7.74 -5.86
CA LYS A 28 -20.91 -8.99 -6.09
C LYS A 28 -20.06 -10.22 -5.77
N TYR A 29 -18.74 -10.11 -5.93
CA TYR A 29 -17.79 -11.19 -5.75
C TYR A 29 -16.84 -10.93 -4.57
N ALA A 30 -17.09 -9.88 -3.78
CA ALA A 30 -16.29 -9.57 -2.61
C ALA A 30 -16.53 -10.64 -1.53
N ASN A 31 -15.46 -11.12 -0.93
CA ASN A 31 -15.53 -12.06 0.18
C ASN A 31 -15.73 -11.29 1.49
N GLY A 32 -16.37 -11.92 2.47
CA GLY A 32 -16.36 -11.41 3.84
C GLY A 32 -14.94 -11.29 4.38
N THR A 33 -14.71 -10.27 5.21
CA THR A 33 -13.41 -10.02 5.85
C THR A 33 -13.45 -10.34 7.34
N ASN A 34 -12.39 -10.95 7.85
CA ASN A 34 -12.19 -11.14 9.29
C ASN A 34 -11.27 -10.04 9.81
N PHE A 35 -11.65 -9.41 10.92
CA PHE A 35 -10.81 -8.41 11.55
C PHE A 35 -9.64 -9.10 12.27
N VAL A 36 -8.45 -8.88 11.74
CA VAL A 36 -7.18 -9.40 12.24
C VAL A 36 -6.14 -8.29 12.29
N GLY A 37 -5.02 -8.56 12.96
CA GLY A 37 -3.93 -7.61 13.10
C GLY A 37 -4.37 -6.34 13.84
N ILE A 38 -4.14 -5.17 13.25
CA ILE A 38 -4.52 -3.88 13.86
C ILE A 38 -6.04 -3.72 14.01
N LEU A 39 -6.84 -4.51 13.29
CA LEU A 39 -8.29 -4.52 13.41
C LEU A 39 -8.80 -5.57 14.42
N ASP A 40 -7.94 -6.47 14.91
CA ASP A 40 -8.34 -7.54 15.83
C ASP A 40 -8.91 -6.96 17.14
N SER A 41 -10.04 -7.49 17.62
CA SER A 41 -10.70 -7.08 18.87
C SER A 41 -10.16 -7.81 20.10
N ASN A 42 -9.26 -8.78 19.93
CA ASN A 42 -8.61 -9.46 21.04
C ASN A 42 -7.53 -8.56 21.66
N SER A 43 -7.70 -8.23 22.94
CA SER A 43 -6.76 -7.40 23.69
C SER A 43 -5.39 -8.06 23.92
N GLN A 44 -5.25 -9.37 23.66
CA GLN A 44 -3.97 -10.12 23.69
C GLN A 44 -3.25 -10.13 22.34
N LEU A 45 -3.88 -9.66 21.27
CA LEU A 45 -3.28 -9.54 19.93
C LEU A 45 -3.14 -8.09 19.50
N ASN A 46 -4.01 -7.20 19.98
CA ASN A 46 -4.06 -5.79 19.61
C ASN A 46 -4.23 -4.89 20.84
N HIS A 47 -3.25 -4.92 21.75
CA HIS A 47 -3.40 -4.38 23.11
C HIS A 47 -3.70 -2.87 23.13
N TYR A 48 -3.29 -2.14 22.08
CA TYR A 48 -3.46 -0.69 21.99
C TYR A 48 -4.76 -0.26 21.28
N PHE A 49 -5.22 -1.02 20.29
CA PHE A 49 -6.37 -0.62 19.45
C PHE A 49 -7.56 -1.59 19.52
N TYR A 50 -7.53 -2.62 20.37
CA TYR A 50 -8.56 -3.67 20.41
C TYR A 50 -9.99 -3.12 20.58
N ASN A 51 -10.16 -2.09 21.43
CA ASN A 51 -11.45 -1.50 21.75
C ASN A 51 -11.82 -0.27 20.90
N TRP A 52 -11.09 -0.01 19.82
CA TRP A 52 -11.43 1.09 18.91
C TRP A 52 -12.59 0.71 17.99
N ASN A 53 -13.39 1.72 17.59
CA ASN A 53 -14.29 1.57 16.45
C ASN A 53 -13.47 1.29 15.18
N LYS A 54 -13.82 0.23 14.45
CA LYS A 54 -13.06 -0.27 13.30
C LYS A 54 -13.96 -0.42 12.08
N VAL A 55 -13.49 0.08 10.96
CA VAL A 55 -14.15 -0.05 9.66
C VAL A 55 -13.16 -0.57 8.64
N PHE A 56 -13.58 -1.56 7.87
CA PHE A 56 -12.84 -2.11 6.73
C PHE A 56 -13.60 -1.73 5.46
N ILE A 57 -12.95 -1.03 4.55
CA ILE A 57 -13.54 -0.62 3.28
C ILE A 57 -12.99 -1.53 2.19
N HIS A 58 -13.88 -2.32 1.59
CA HIS A 58 -13.54 -3.18 0.47
C HIS A 58 -13.15 -2.36 -0.76
N TYR A 59 -12.12 -2.82 -1.46
CA TYR A 59 -11.62 -2.16 -2.65
C TYR A 59 -12.14 -2.81 -3.92
N CYS A 60 -12.78 -2.02 -4.78
CA CYS A 60 -13.50 -2.53 -5.93
C CYS A 60 -13.43 -1.64 -7.18
N ASP A 61 -12.74 -0.50 -7.14
CA ASP A 61 -12.66 0.42 -8.28
C ASP A 61 -11.42 0.21 -9.15
N GLY A 62 -10.37 -0.43 -8.62
CA GLY A 62 -9.15 -0.70 -9.37
C GLY A 62 -8.29 0.53 -9.67
N SER A 63 -8.59 1.68 -9.03
CA SER A 63 -7.96 2.98 -9.24
C SER A 63 -7.43 3.63 -7.96
N MET A 64 -7.18 2.83 -6.90
CA MET A 64 -6.69 3.30 -5.59
C MET A 64 -7.60 4.36 -4.97
N PHE A 65 -8.92 4.21 -5.14
CA PHE A 65 -9.93 5.18 -4.72
C PHE A 65 -9.79 6.59 -5.34
N MET A 66 -9.06 6.75 -6.44
CA MET A 66 -8.80 8.09 -7.02
C MET A 66 -9.78 8.46 -8.14
N SER A 67 -10.14 7.54 -9.04
CA SER A 67 -10.87 7.90 -10.26
C SER A 67 -12.25 8.51 -10.00
N ASN A 68 -12.69 9.41 -10.87
CA ASN A 68 -14.00 10.09 -10.78
C ASN A 68 -14.67 10.29 -12.14
N ILE A 69 -14.58 9.29 -13.02
CA ILE A 69 -15.22 9.33 -14.33
C ILE A 69 -16.74 9.27 -14.15
N LYS A 70 -17.44 10.28 -14.70
CA LYS A 70 -18.90 10.41 -14.55
C LYS A 70 -19.62 9.36 -15.40
N GLN A 71 -19.14 9.21 -16.63
CA GLN A 71 -19.71 8.32 -17.63
C GLN A 71 -19.50 6.86 -17.22
N VAL A 72 -20.46 6.03 -17.58
CA VAL A 72 -20.33 4.58 -17.51
C VAL A 72 -19.82 4.12 -18.87
N ASP A 73 -18.88 3.18 -18.90
CA ASP A 73 -18.50 2.53 -20.15
C ASP A 73 -19.75 1.81 -20.71
N PRO A 74 -20.32 2.27 -21.85
CA PRO A 74 -21.57 1.72 -22.35
C PRO A 74 -21.42 0.30 -22.88
N SER A 75 -20.21 -0.10 -23.29
CA SER A 75 -19.96 -1.41 -23.89
C SER A 75 -19.80 -2.51 -22.84
N ASN A 76 -19.19 -2.18 -21.70
CA ASN A 76 -18.85 -3.16 -20.66
C ASN A 76 -19.55 -2.91 -19.32
N ASN A 77 -20.33 -1.83 -19.20
CA ASN A 77 -20.97 -1.40 -17.97
C ASN A 77 -19.98 -1.20 -16.80
N LEU A 78 -18.79 -0.71 -17.10
CA LEU A 78 -17.75 -0.40 -16.11
C LEU A 78 -17.88 1.02 -15.58
N THR A 79 -17.54 1.19 -14.30
CA THR A 79 -17.48 2.50 -13.65
C THR A 79 -16.12 2.70 -12.99
N PHE A 80 -15.50 3.84 -13.26
CA PHE A 80 -14.24 4.26 -12.64
C PHE A 80 -14.53 5.40 -11.67
N ARG A 81 -14.93 5.03 -10.45
CA ARG A 81 -15.55 5.96 -9.47
C ARG A 81 -14.96 5.84 -8.08
N GLY A 82 -13.67 5.50 -7.98
CA GLY A 82 -12.94 5.37 -6.72
C GLY A 82 -13.18 6.53 -5.74
N ALA A 83 -13.03 7.78 -6.19
CA ALA A 83 -13.19 8.95 -5.31
C ALA A 83 -14.63 9.11 -4.80
N ARG A 84 -15.63 8.70 -5.59
CA ARG A 84 -17.03 8.72 -5.15
C ARG A 84 -17.29 7.68 -4.08
N ILE A 85 -16.70 6.48 -4.23
CA ILE A 85 -16.78 5.42 -3.24
C ILE A 85 -16.15 5.91 -1.94
N TYR A 86 -14.93 6.45 -2.00
CA TYR A 86 -14.23 7.00 -0.84
C TYR A 86 -15.06 8.06 -0.11
N ASN A 87 -15.54 9.08 -0.84
CA ASN A 87 -16.34 10.15 -0.25
C ASN A 87 -17.64 9.63 0.38
N ALA A 88 -18.38 8.77 -0.32
CA ALA A 88 -19.63 8.22 0.20
C ALA A 88 -19.40 7.37 1.47
N MET A 89 -18.33 6.58 1.52
CA MET A 89 -17.97 5.81 2.71
C MET A 89 -17.58 6.72 3.87
N MET A 90 -16.75 7.75 3.63
CA MET A 90 -16.34 8.70 4.66
C MET A 90 -17.52 9.48 5.23
N GLU A 91 -18.41 10.00 4.38
CA GLU A 91 -19.62 10.70 4.79
C GLU A 91 -20.54 9.81 5.66
N GLU A 92 -20.74 8.56 5.24
CA GLU A 92 -21.58 7.62 6.01
C GLU A 92 -20.97 7.29 7.37
N MET A 93 -19.65 7.08 7.45
CA MET A 93 -18.97 6.85 8.73
C MET A 93 -19.03 8.07 9.64
N LEU A 94 -18.82 9.28 9.10
CA LEU A 94 -18.95 10.53 9.85
C LEU A 94 -20.34 10.64 10.48
N ARG A 95 -21.39 10.36 9.70
CA ARG A 95 -22.79 10.36 10.16
C ARG A 95 -23.08 9.27 11.20
N LYS A 96 -22.44 8.10 11.09
CA LYS A 96 -22.58 6.97 12.02
C LYS A 96 -21.79 7.12 13.33
N GLY A 97 -21.20 8.29 13.58
CA GLY A 97 -20.57 8.63 14.86
C GLY A 97 -19.09 8.96 14.76
N MET A 98 -18.43 8.71 13.62
CA MET A 98 -17.02 9.11 13.44
C MET A 98 -16.85 10.64 13.53
N GLY A 99 -17.88 11.43 13.21
CA GLY A 99 -17.84 12.89 13.36
C GLY A 99 -17.72 13.38 14.81
N ASN A 100 -18.00 12.51 15.79
CA ASN A 100 -17.82 12.80 17.22
C ASN A 100 -16.54 12.16 17.79
N ALA A 101 -15.72 11.53 16.95
CA ALA A 101 -14.49 10.89 17.40
C ALA A 101 -13.43 11.95 17.74
N HIS A 102 -12.78 11.80 18.89
CA HIS A 102 -11.63 12.62 19.26
C HIS A 102 -10.38 12.31 18.43
N ASN A 103 -10.33 11.09 17.89
CA ASN A 103 -9.15 10.47 17.32
C ASN A 103 -9.55 9.61 16.13
N ALA A 104 -8.81 9.68 15.03
CA ALA A 104 -8.99 8.82 13.86
C ALA A 104 -7.64 8.40 13.28
N ILE A 105 -7.58 7.14 12.85
CA ILE A 105 -6.48 6.61 12.03
C ILE A 105 -7.12 6.16 10.72
N LEU A 106 -6.63 6.73 9.62
CA LEU A 106 -6.83 6.20 8.27
C LEU A 106 -5.61 5.37 7.93
N SER A 107 -5.81 4.08 7.69
CA SER A 107 -4.78 3.13 7.31
C SER A 107 -5.14 2.41 6.03
N GLY A 108 -4.18 1.74 5.43
CA GLY A 108 -4.39 0.93 4.23
C GLY A 108 -3.25 -0.07 4.03
N SER A 109 -3.23 -0.73 2.89
CA SER A 109 -2.03 -1.45 2.45
C SER A 109 -1.95 -1.54 0.94
N SER A 110 -0.78 -1.86 0.40
CA SER A 110 -0.59 -2.14 -1.03
C SER A 110 -1.07 -0.97 -1.89
N ALA A 111 -1.98 -1.18 -2.84
CA ALA A 111 -2.48 -0.16 -3.76
C ALA A 111 -2.90 1.16 -3.08
N ASP A 112 -3.53 1.11 -1.91
CA ASP A 112 -4.10 2.31 -1.28
C ASP A 112 -3.12 3.09 -0.41
N SER A 113 -2.02 2.47 0.04
CA SER A 113 -1.10 3.11 0.98
C SER A 113 0.35 2.60 0.97
N GLY A 114 0.74 1.82 -0.04
CA GLY A 114 2.07 1.24 -0.16
C GLY A 114 3.07 2.24 -0.70
N PHE A 115 4.29 2.24 -0.17
CA PHE A 115 5.39 3.09 -0.63
C PHE A 115 6.09 2.48 -1.86
N PHE A 116 5.45 2.59 -3.03
CA PHE A 116 6.05 2.15 -4.30
C PHE A 116 7.16 3.09 -4.74
N ILE A 117 8.32 2.53 -5.12
CA ILE A 117 9.42 3.32 -5.68
C ILE A 117 9.44 3.24 -7.20
N HIS A 118 9.79 4.34 -7.85
CA HIS A 118 10.00 4.41 -9.29
C HIS A 118 11.24 3.58 -9.68
N GLY A 119 12.32 3.69 -8.91
CA GLY A 119 13.59 3.02 -9.15
C GLY A 119 14.53 3.82 -10.06
N GLU A 120 15.57 3.16 -10.58
CA GLU A 120 16.58 3.78 -11.45
C GLU A 120 16.85 2.88 -12.69
N GLY A 121 17.30 3.48 -13.80
CA GLY A 121 17.66 2.74 -15.02
C GLY A 121 16.47 2.00 -15.67
N ALA A 122 16.67 0.75 -16.05
CA ALA A 122 15.63 -0.05 -16.72
C ALA A 122 14.38 -0.30 -15.85
N LEU A 123 14.54 -0.23 -14.52
CA LEU A 123 13.46 -0.42 -13.54
C LEU A 123 12.48 0.74 -13.55
N ALA A 124 13.03 1.96 -13.58
CA ALA A 124 12.26 3.19 -13.70
C ALA A 124 11.33 3.15 -14.92
N ASN A 125 11.83 2.64 -16.06
CA ASN A 125 11.02 2.53 -17.26
C ASN A 125 9.83 1.57 -17.07
N ILE A 126 10.01 0.41 -16.44
CA ILE A 126 8.92 -0.56 -16.27
C ILE A 126 7.86 -0.03 -15.30
N THR A 127 8.27 0.40 -14.12
CA THR A 127 7.33 0.85 -13.09
C THR A 127 6.65 2.16 -13.51
N GLY A 128 7.40 3.08 -14.13
CA GLY A 128 6.86 4.32 -14.68
C GLY A 128 5.79 4.06 -15.76
N LEU A 129 6.01 3.09 -16.65
CA LEU A 129 5.00 2.70 -17.65
C LEU A 129 3.74 2.11 -17.01
N HIS A 130 3.88 1.32 -15.93
CA HIS A 130 2.71 0.79 -15.22
C HIS A 130 1.84 1.92 -14.67
N PHE A 131 2.41 2.89 -13.94
CA PHE A 131 1.62 4.00 -13.41
C PHE A 131 1.14 4.97 -14.49
N ALA A 132 1.89 5.18 -15.57
CA ALA A 132 1.41 5.93 -16.74
C ALA A 132 0.12 5.32 -17.31
N HIS A 133 0.07 3.99 -17.47
CA HIS A 133 -1.13 3.30 -17.94
C HIS A 133 -2.30 3.37 -16.96
N VAL A 134 -2.03 3.34 -15.64
CA VAL A 134 -3.06 3.57 -14.62
C VAL A 134 -3.64 4.97 -14.73
N ILE A 135 -2.78 6.01 -14.86
CA ILE A 135 -3.22 7.40 -15.00
C ILE A 135 -4.11 7.56 -16.23
N ALA A 136 -3.69 6.99 -17.36
CA ALA A 136 -4.44 7.05 -18.60
C ALA A 136 -5.79 6.31 -18.50
N THR A 137 -5.78 5.07 -18.00
CA THR A 137 -6.98 4.22 -17.92
C THR A 137 -8.06 4.81 -17.00
N HIS A 138 -7.63 5.45 -15.92
CA HIS A 138 -8.53 5.96 -14.87
C HIS A 138 -8.73 7.48 -14.91
N GLU A 139 -8.19 8.15 -15.93
CA GLU A 139 -8.22 9.61 -16.11
C GLU A 139 -7.71 10.39 -14.88
N LEU A 140 -6.63 9.92 -14.26
CA LEU A 140 -6.15 10.48 -12.98
C LEU A 140 -5.40 11.80 -13.14
N GLY A 141 -5.03 12.21 -14.36
CA GLY A 141 -4.13 13.34 -14.60
C GLY A 141 -4.58 14.65 -13.93
N ALA A 142 -5.88 14.95 -13.93
CA ALA A 142 -6.43 16.14 -13.28
C ALA A 142 -6.45 16.07 -11.74
N LEU A 143 -6.28 14.88 -11.16
CA LEU A 143 -6.30 14.61 -9.73
C LEU A 143 -4.89 14.56 -9.12
N LEU A 144 -3.84 14.52 -9.95
CA LEU A 144 -2.46 14.46 -9.47
C LEU A 144 -2.06 15.80 -8.81
N PRO A 145 -1.23 15.76 -7.74
CA PRO A 145 -0.82 16.98 -7.03
C PRO A 145 -0.07 17.97 -7.92
N ARG A 146 -0.51 19.23 -7.94
CA ARG A 146 0.14 20.29 -8.73
C ARG A 146 1.60 20.52 -8.34
N SER A 147 1.88 20.41 -7.04
CA SER A 147 3.21 20.42 -6.43
C SER A 147 4.20 19.45 -7.10
N CYS A 148 3.70 18.30 -7.56
CA CYS A 148 4.46 17.32 -8.33
C CYS A 148 4.42 17.62 -9.84
N THR A 149 3.23 17.77 -10.43
CA THR A 149 3.08 17.89 -11.89
C THR A 149 3.68 19.18 -12.48
N SER A 150 3.90 20.23 -11.66
CA SER A 150 4.60 21.44 -12.10
C SER A 150 6.12 21.27 -12.22
N LYS A 151 6.68 20.23 -11.57
CA LYS A 151 8.13 20.01 -11.46
C LYS A 151 8.60 18.76 -12.22
N ARG A 152 7.69 17.84 -12.53
CA ARG A 152 7.98 16.50 -13.03
C ARG A 152 6.96 16.06 -14.08
N ASP A 153 7.31 15.01 -14.81
CA ASP A 153 6.35 14.30 -15.67
C ASP A 153 5.16 13.81 -14.81
N PRO A 154 3.90 14.13 -15.18
CA PRO A 154 2.72 13.68 -14.47
C PRO A 154 2.66 12.16 -14.25
N ASN A 155 3.25 11.36 -15.13
CA ASN A 155 3.29 9.90 -14.99
C ASN A 155 4.06 9.42 -13.76
N LEU A 156 4.89 10.29 -13.17
CA LEU A 156 5.61 10.00 -11.95
C LEU A 156 4.81 10.38 -10.70
N CYS A 157 3.79 11.22 -10.80
CA CYS A 157 3.11 11.80 -9.64
C CYS A 157 2.11 10.87 -8.93
N LEU A 158 2.16 9.57 -9.23
CA LEU A 158 1.56 8.50 -8.44
C LEU A 158 2.55 7.84 -7.48
N PHE A 159 3.86 8.00 -7.69
CA PHE A 159 4.86 7.41 -6.81
C PHE A 159 4.90 8.17 -5.47
N PRO A 160 4.76 7.47 -4.33
CA PRO A 160 4.91 8.03 -2.99
C PRO A 160 6.15 8.91 -2.79
N GLU A 161 7.28 8.56 -3.43
CA GLU A 161 8.53 9.34 -3.35
C GLU A 161 8.40 10.80 -3.85
N TYR A 162 7.35 11.14 -4.61
CA TYR A 162 7.12 12.49 -5.13
C TYR A 162 5.89 13.21 -4.55
N LEU A 163 5.08 12.53 -3.73
CA LEU A 163 3.84 13.07 -3.16
C LEU A 163 3.80 13.05 -1.62
N VAL A 164 4.64 12.25 -0.96
CA VAL A 164 4.66 12.17 0.52
C VAL A 164 5.07 13.50 1.17
N GLU A 165 5.79 14.37 0.47
CA GLU A 165 6.11 15.73 0.93
C GLU A 165 4.88 16.64 1.02
N ASP A 166 3.84 16.39 0.22
CA ASP A 166 2.59 17.16 0.25
C ASP A 166 1.63 16.70 1.36
N VAL A 167 1.91 15.54 1.97
CA VAL A 167 1.08 14.99 3.05
C VAL A 167 1.32 15.80 4.32
N SER A 168 0.33 16.63 4.65
CA SER A 168 0.36 17.51 5.84
C SER A 168 -0.12 16.82 7.12
N THR A 169 -0.94 15.77 7.00
CA THR A 169 -1.38 14.97 8.14
C THR A 169 -0.24 14.10 8.68
N PRO A 170 -0.11 13.89 10.00
CA PRO A 170 0.87 12.98 10.55
C PRO A 170 0.81 11.60 9.86
N LEU A 171 1.98 11.06 9.49
CA LEU A 171 2.09 9.86 8.67
C LEU A 171 3.03 8.85 9.31
N PHE A 172 2.58 7.61 9.44
CA PHE A 172 3.41 6.50 9.88
C PHE A 172 3.61 5.50 8.74
N LEU A 173 4.85 5.28 8.33
CA LEU A 173 5.20 4.33 7.28
C LEU A 173 5.50 2.96 7.89
N VAL A 174 4.79 1.93 7.42
CA VAL A 174 5.07 0.52 7.78
C VAL A 174 5.45 -0.20 6.50
N GLU A 175 6.75 -0.34 6.29
CA GLU A 175 7.29 -0.86 5.04
C GLU A 175 8.29 -1.98 5.30
N THR A 176 8.70 -2.65 4.23
CA THR A 176 9.77 -3.62 4.30
C THR A 176 10.79 -3.37 3.20
N THR A 177 12.06 -3.58 3.51
CA THR A 177 13.13 -3.51 2.53
C THR A 177 13.13 -4.67 1.53
N PHE A 178 12.20 -5.62 1.67
CA PHE A 178 12.03 -6.76 0.78
C PHE A 178 10.56 -7.00 0.39
N ASP A 179 9.86 -5.95 -0.05
CA ASP A 179 8.45 -6.07 -0.43
C ASP A 179 8.31 -7.01 -1.63
N SER A 180 7.69 -8.17 -1.39
CA SER A 180 7.65 -9.25 -2.38
C SER A 180 6.85 -8.87 -3.62
N PHE A 181 5.86 -7.99 -3.49
CA PHE A 181 5.08 -7.52 -4.62
C PHE A 181 5.88 -6.51 -5.47
N GLN A 182 6.52 -5.52 -4.84
CA GLN A 182 7.39 -4.59 -5.56
C GLN A 182 8.52 -5.32 -6.27
N ILE A 183 9.19 -6.26 -5.60
CA ILE A 183 10.30 -7.01 -6.18
C ILE A 183 9.85 -7.83 -7.40
N VAL A 184 8.76 -8.59 -7.27
CA VAL A 184 8.33 -9.52 -8.31
C VAL A 184 7.64 -8.82 -9.48
N TYR A 185 6.85 -7.77 -9.21
CA TYR A 185 5.98 -7.15 -10.22
C TYR A 185 6.46 -5.79 -10.74
N SER A 186 7.30 -5.08 -9.99
CA SER A 186 7.75 -3.72 -10.35
C SER A 186 9.26 -3.64 -10.59
N PHE A 187 10.04 -4.39 -9.83
CA PHE A 187 11.49 -4.28 -9.81
C PHE A 187 12.20 -5.17 -10.84
N VAL A 188 11.50 -6.02 -11.59
CA VAL A 188 12.16 -6.97 -12.50
C VAL A 188 11.36 -7.15 -13.79
N PRO A 189 12.02 -7.27 -14.96
CA PRO A 189 11.34 -7.60 -16.20
C PRO A 189 10.51 -8.88 -16.09
N ARG A 190 9.33 -8.90 -16.74
CA ARG A 190 8.44 -10.08 -16.79
C ARG A 190 9.06 -11.33 -17.44
N SER A 191 10.24 -11.19 -18.07
CA SER A 191 10.99 -12.34 -18.61
C SER A 191 11.55 -13.25 -17.51
N ILE A 192 11.70 -12.76 -16.28
CA ILE A 192 12.13 -13.59 -15.16
C ILE A 192 10.94 -14.38 -14.61
N GLN A 193 11.01 -15.69 -14.74
CA GLN A 193 10.03 -16.60 -14.16
C GLN A 193 10.32 -16.83 -12.68
N TRP A 194 9.52 -16.22 -11.82
CA TRP A 194 9.64 -16.41 -10.38
C TRP A 194 9.12 -17.77 -9.93
N GLY A 195 7.94 -18.20 -10.38
CA GLY A 195 7.30 -19.42 -9.87
C GLY A 195 7.02 -19.31 -8.37
N ASP A 196 7.09 -20.42 -7.65
CA ASP A 196 6.72 -20.50 -6.22
C ASP A 196 7.60 -19.62 -5.32
N CYS A 197 8.82 -19.31 -5.75
CA CYS A 197 9.73 -18.47 -4.98
C CYS A 197 9.33 -16.98 -4.91
N SER A 198 8.33 -16.56 -5.72
CA SER A 198 7.74 -15.21 -5.64
C SER A 198 7.15 -14.90 -4.26
N PHE A 199 6.61 -15.90 -3.57
CA PHE A 199 6.04 -15.76 -2.22
C PHE A 199 6.98 -16.29 -1.14
N HIS A 200 7.90 -17.19 -1.50
CA HIS A 200 8.81 -17.85 -0.56
C HIS A 200 10.25 -17.76 -1.05
N PHE A 201 10.97 -16.70 -0.64
CA PHE A 201 12.34 -16.49 -1.08
C PHE A 201 13.28 -17.66 -0.73
N ALA A 202 12.98 -18.47 0.28
CA ALA A 202 13.74 -19.68 0.61
C ALA A 202 13.78 -20.71 -0.55
N GLN A 203 12.85 -20.62 -1.51
CA GLN A 203 12.80 -21.46 -2.71
C GLN A 203 13.52 -20.81 -3.90
N CYS A 204 14.07 -19.60 -3.74
CA CYS A 204 14.84 -18.93 -4.79
C CYS A 204 16.20 -19.59 -4.98
N ASN A 205 16.67 -19.64 -6.23
CA ASN A 205 18.09 -19.89 -6.52
C ASN A 205 18.93 -18.64 -6.18
N SER A 206 20.26 -18.80 -6.21
CA SER A 206 21.21 -17.74 -5.87
C SER A 206 21.04 -16.47 -6.72
N THR A 207 20.72 -16.61 -8.01
CA THR A 207 20.48 -15.48 -8.92
C THR A 207 19.28 -14.65 -8.47
N LYS A 208 18.14 -15.30 -8.19
CA LYS A 208 16.93 -14.62 -7.73
C LYS A 208 17.11 -14.01 -6.35
N ILE A 209 17.85 -14.66 -5.45
CA ILE A 209 18.25 -14.06 -4.17
C ILE A 209 19.11 -12.82 -4.37
N GLY A 210 20.04 -12.82 -5.33
CA GLY A 210 20.82 -11.65 -5.69
C GLY A 210 19.93 -10.46 -6.07
N ILE A 211 18.93 -10.70 -6.92
CA ILE A 211 17.97 -9.67 -7.34
C ILE A 211 17.14 -9.14 -6.17
N ILE A 212 16.64 -10.02 -5.30
CA ILE A 212 15.92 -9.62 -4.07
C ILE A 212 16.81 -8.70 -3.21
N LYS A 213 18.10 -9.02 -3.08
CA LYS A 213 19.06 -8.24 -2.30
C LYS A 213 19.39 -6.87 -2.91
N GLU A 214 19.31 -6.73 -4.23
CA GLU A 214 19.52 -5.45 -4.92
C GLU A 214 18.41 -4.44 -4.67
N PHE A 215 17.19 -4.89 -4.34
CA PHE A 215 16.07 -3.99 -4.05
C PHE A 215 16.33 -3.13 -2.81
N ARG A 216 16.85 -3.72 -1.72
CA ARG A 216 17.06 -3.05 -0.44
C ARG A 216 17.83 -1.72 -0.55
N PRO A 217 19.05 -1.64 -1.11
CA PRO A 217 19.78 -0.38 -1.19
C PRO A 217 19.06 0.69 -2.01
N ILE A 218 18.31 0.30 -3.05
CA ILE A 218 17.55 1.24 -3.89
C ILE A 218 16.33 1.78 -3.12
N PHE A 219 15.61 0.90 -2.43
CA PHE A 219 14.49 1.27 -1.58
C PHE A 219 14.93 2.21 -0.46
N LEU A 220 15.99 1.86 0.28
CA LEU A 220 16.52 2.70 1.36
C LEU A 220 17.04 4.05 0.85
N LYS A 221 17.74 4.08 -0.28
CA LYS A 221 18.19 5.34 -0.91
C LYS A 221 17.01 6.25 -1.24
N THR A 222 15.86 5.69 -1.62
CA THR A 222 14.64 6.45 -1.93
C THR A 222 13.94 6.91 -0.66
N LEU A 223 13.72 6.00 0.29
CA LEU A 223 13.04 6.28 1.55
C LEU A 223 13.79 7.33 2.39
N LEU A 224 15.12 7.24 2.45
CA LEU A 224 15.97 8.16 3.22
C LEU A 224 16.07 9.58 2.62
N LYS A 225 15.55 9.80 1.40
CA LYS A 225 15.39 11.15 0.83
C LYS A 225 14.17 11.87 1.37
N LEU A 226 13.21 11.15 1.95
CA LEU A 226 12.04 11.79 2.55
C LEU A 226 12.49 12.75 3.65
N ASP A 227 11.89 13.93 3.67
CA ASP A 227 12.18 14.92 4.69
C ASP A 227 11.96 14.36 6.09
N LYS A 228 12.93 14.63 6.97
CA LYS A 228 12.81 14.31 8.38
C LYS A 228 11.82 15.29 9.00
N SER A 229 10.62 14.79 9.33
CA SER A 229 9.59 15.53 10.05
C SER A 229 9.30 14.85 11.38
N SER A 230 9.08 15.63 12.45
CA SER A 230 8.61 15.10 13.73
C SER A 230 7.20 14.50 13.64
N SER A 231 6.40 14.89 12.64
CA SER A 231 5.08 14.32 12.37
C SER A 231 5.11 13.05 11.52
N ARG A 232 6.31 12.57 11.16
CA ARG A 232 6.49 11.37 10.35
C ARG A 232 7.20 10.32 11.18
N GLY A 233 6.59 9.15 11.34
CA GLY A 233 7.23 7.97 11.92
C GLY A 233 7.44 6.89 10.87
N MET A 234 8.36 5.97 11.12
CA MET A 234 8.57 4.82 10.25
C MET A 234 9.02 3.58 11.03
N PHE A 235 8.51 2.44 10.60
CA PHE A 235 9.00 1.11 10.94
C PHE A 235 9.26 0.36 9.63
N VAL A 236 10.52 0.00 9.39
CA VAL A 236 10.96 -0.67 8.17
C VAL A 236 11.70 -1.95 8.53
N ASP A 237 11.12 -3.10 8.24
CA ASP A 237 11.73 -4.40 8.54
C ASP A 237 12.49 -4.99 7.33
N SER A 238 13.07 -6.17 7.52
CA SER A 238 13.75 -6.95 6.47
C SER A 238 12.99 -8.22 6.09
N CYS A 239 11.68 -8.28 6.33
CA CYS A 239 10.84 -9.43 6.02
C CYS A 239 10.49 -9.50 4.52
N TYR A 240 10.65 -10.67 3.91
CA TYR A 240 10.15 -10.87 2.54
C TYR A 240 8.63 -11.08 2.57
N LEU A 241 7.85 -10.00 2.50
CA LEU A 241 6.40 -10.03 2.63
C LEU A 241 5.71 -8.91 1.84
N HIS A 242 4.38 -8.92 1.82
CA HIS A 242 3.56 -7.83 1.31
C HIS A 242 2.31 -7.64 2.18
N ALA A 243 1.98 -6.38 2.50
CA ALA A 243 0.88 -5.93 3.39
C ALA A 243 0.99 -6.36 4.88
N HIS A 244 1.56 -5.48 5.72
CA HIS A 244 1.93 -5.74 7.12
C HIS A 244 0.76 -5.84 8.13
N ILE A 245 -0.17 -4.87 8.11
CA ILE A 245 -0.97 -4.54 9.31
C ILE A 245 -2.29 -5.32 9.47
N VAL A 246 -2.76 -6.03 8.44
CA VAL A 246 -4.03 -6.79 8.45
C VAL A 246 -3.88 -8.24 7.99
N ARG A 247 -2.68 -8.82 8.07
CA ARG A 247 -2.50 -10.27 7.93
C ARG A 247 -2.05 -10.86 9.24
N ARG A 248 -2.68 -11.97 9.65
CA ARG A 248 -2.36 -12.65 10.91
C ARG A 248 -0.88 -13.08 10.98
N SER A 249 -0.31 -13.53 9.87
CA SER A 249 1.09 -13.95 9.78
C SER A 249 2.09 -12.80 9.91
N THR A 250 1.79 -11.63 9.34
CA THR A 250 2.71 -10.48 9.32
C THR A 250 2.52 -9.54 10.51
N TRP A 251 1.34 -9.55 11.15
CA TRP A 251 1.12 -8.82 12.40
C TRP A 251 2.06 -9.26 13.52
N MET A 252 2.50 -10.52 13.48
CA MET A 252 3.49 -11.07 14.40
C MET A 252 4.92 -10.52 14.18
N CYS A 253 5.19 -9.78 13.09
CA CYS A 253 6.38 -8.94 12.95
C CYS A 253 6.33 -7.66 13.82
N SER A 254 5.21 -7.47 14.53
CA SER A 254 4.98 -6.49 15.59
C SER A 254 5.15 -5.01 15.20
N PRO A 255 4.57 -4.52 14.09
CA PRO A 255 4.46 -3.06 13.88
C PRO A 255 3.52 -2.39 14.90
N LEU A 256 2.79 -3.18 15.71
CA LEU A 256 1.83 -2.69 16.71
C LEU A 256 2.45 -1.72 17.73
N LEU A 257 3.55 -2.12 18.36
CA LEU A 257 4.24 -1.26 19.35
C LEU A 257 4.81 0.00 18.68
N PRO A 258 5.55 -0.09 17.55
CA PRO A 258 5.95 1.08 16.76
C PRO A 258 4.83 2.07 16.45
N ILE A 259 3.71 1.57 15.91
CA ILE A 259 2.55 2.41 15.56
C ILE A 259 1.97 3.05 16.81
N ALA A 260 1.83 2.30 17.91
CA ALA A 260 1.27 2.81 19.15
C ALA A 260 2.18 3.86 19.81
N ASP A 261 3.48 3.61 19.87
CA ASP A 261 4.43 4.55 20.46
C ASP A 261 4.49 5.86 19.68
N TRP A 262 4.39 5.80 18.35
CA TRP A 262 4.24 6.99 17.53
C TRP A 262 2.90 7.69 17.72
N TYR A 263 1.80 6.93 17.64
CA TYR A 263 0.45 7.50 17.68
C TYR A 263 0.11 8.16 19.03
N PHE A 264 0.61 7.61 20.14
CA PHE A 264 0.41 8.16 21.48
C PHE A 264 1.53 9.12 21.92
N ASP A 265 2.30 9.66 20.96
CA ASP A 265 3.39 10.62 21.19
C ASP A 265 4.44 10.16 22.22
N ARG A 266 4.64 8.84 22.35
CA ARG A 266 5.68 8.28 23.24
C ARG A 266 7.05 8.34 22.60
N SER A 267 7.11 8.33 21.27
CA SER A 267 8.34 8.41 20.47
C SER A 267 8.01 8.90 19.06
N SER A 268 8.91 9.66 18.42
CA SER A 268 8.79 9.94 16.97
C SER A 268 9.00 8.70 16.08
N PHE A 269 9.37 7.57 16.70
CA PHE A 269 9.60 6.23 16.18
C PHE A 269 10.14 6.16 14.75
N GLN A 270 11.44 5.90 14.65
CA GLN A 270 12.20 5.86 13.40
C GLN A 270 13.09 4.62 13.45
N GLU A 271 12.62 3.50 12.88
CA GLU A 271 13.36 2.25 12.89
C GLU A 271 13.46 1.67 11.48
N ILE A 272 14.68 1.31 11.12
CA ILE A 272 15.00 0.57 9.89
C ILE A 272 15.88 -0.60 10.32
N ASP A 273 15.41 -1.82 10.14
CA ASP A 273 16.19 -3.03 10.40
C ASP A 273 17.43 -3.04 9.50
N ASN A 274 18.57 -3.38 10.10
CA ASN A 274 19.89 -3.38 9.47
C ASN A 274 20.20 -4.68 8.72
N ASN A 275 19.35 -5.71 8.82
CA ASN A 275 19.59 -6.97 8.15
C ASN A 275 19.63 -6.82 6.61
N ALA A 276 20.77 -7.16 6.01
CA ALA A 276 20.98 -7.03 4.58
C ALA A 276 20.35 -8.17 3.74
N SER A 277 19.78 -9.19 4.40
CA SER A 277 19.18 -10.35 3.72
C SER A 277 17.70 -10.49 4.06
N PRO A 278 16.87 -10.95 3.10
CA PRO A 278 15.46 -11.19 3.33
C PRO A 278 15.24 -12.20 4.46
N GLN A 279 14.27 -11.93 5.33
CA GLN A 279 13.88 -12.78 6.44
C GLN A 279 12.52 -13.43 6.20
N SER A 280 12.35 -14.66 6.69
CA SER A 280 11.03 -15.28 6.81
C SER A 280 10.40 -14.79 8.10
N CYS A 281 9.19 -14.26 8.01
CA CYS A 281 8.52 -13.68 9.16
C CYS A 281 7.14 -14.32 9.45
N PRO A 282 6.73 -14.46 10.73
CA PRO A 282 7.40 -13.92 11.92
C PRO A 282 8.74 -14.60 12.18
N ILE A 283 9.73 -13.82 12.62
CA ILE A 283 11.00 -14.39 13.08
C ILE A 283 10.58 -15.31 14.23
N SER A 284 10.67 -16.63 14.03
CA SER A 284 10.59 -17.55 15.15
C SER A 284 11.66 -17.10 16.12
N ASN A 285 11.28 -16.53 17.27
CA ASN A 285 12.25 -16.16 18.31
C ASN A 285 13.20 -17.35 18.53
N PRO A 286 14.51 -17.12 18.59
CA PRO A 286 15.47 -18.17 18.90
C PRO A 286 15.13 -18.87 20.21
#